data_AF-A0A1A8KMU6-F1
#
_entry.id   AF-A0A1A8KMU6-F1
#
_cell.length_a   1.000
_cell.length_b   1.000
_cell.length_c   1.000
_cell.angle_alpha   90.00
_cell.angle_beta   90.00
_cell.angle_gamma   90.00
#
_symmetry.space_group_name_H-M   'P 1'
#
loop_
_entity.id
_entity.type
_entity.pdbx_description
1 polymer ?
#
loop_
_entity_poly.entity_id
_entity_poly.type
_entity_poly.pdbx_seq_one_letter_code
_entity_poly.pdbx_strand_id
1 'polypeptide(L)' 'RDFRLPGMGHCSALIKMLPGYENLLFAHSSWYTYAATMRIYKHWDFLISDPNTATGKLSFSSYPGFLVSLDDFYLP' A
#
# COMPACT_ATOMS: atom_id res chain seq x y z
N ARG A 1 -23.62 28.38 4.41
CA ARG A 1 -22.84 27.99 3.21
C ARG A 1 -22.39 26.57 3.46
N ASP A 2 -23.06 25.59 2.86
CA ASP A 2 -22.74 24.18 3.09
C ASP A 2 -21.38 23.86 2.46
N PHE A 3 -20.38 23.64 3.31
CA PHE A 3 -19.08 23.15 2.89
C PHE A 3 -19.23 21.66 2.55
N ARG A 4 -19.45 21.35 1.27
CA ARG A 4 -19.27 19.98 0.77
C ARG A 4 -17.77 19.72 0.68
N LEU A 5 -17.26 18.83 1.53
CA LEU A 5 -15.93 18.28 1.34
C LEU A 5 -15.88 17.65 -0.07
N PRO A 6 -14.82 17.88 -0.87
CA PRO A 6 -14.60 17.11 -2.08
C PRO A 6 -14.70 15.62 -1.72
N GLY A 7 -15.33 14.81 -2.57
CA GLY A 7 -15.29 13.35 -2.39
C GLY A 7 -13.83 12.92 -2.25
N MET A 8 -13.53 12.00 -1.33
CA MET A 8 -12.16 11.53 -1.12
C MET A 8 -11.59 11.03 -2.45
N GLY A 9 -10.52 11.71 -2.89
CA GLY A 9 -9.87 11.43 -4.16
C GLY A 9 -9.13 10.10 -4.11
N HIS A 10 -9.30 9.30 -5.16
CA HIS A 10 -8.58 8.06 -5.38
C HIS A 10 -7.05 8.30 -5.36
N CYS A 11 -6.30 7.31 -4.87
CA CYS A 11 -4.85 7.29 -4.95
C CYS A 11 -4.36 7.28 -6.41
N SER A 12 -3.08 7.59 -6.63
CA SER A 12 -2.44 7.46 -7.94
C SER A 12 -1.47 6.28 -7.97
N ALA A 13 -1.50 5.48 -9.05
CA ALA A 13 -0.59 4.36 -9.24
C ALA A 13 0.04 4.38 -10.64
N LEU A 14 1.26 3.87 -10.77
CA LEU A 14 1.95 3.70 -12.04
C LEU A 14 2.65 2.35 -12.08
N ILE A 15 2.41 1.59 -13.15
CA ILE A 15 3.21 0.41 -13.52
C ILE A 15 3.88 0.75 -14.83
N LYS A 16 5.21 0.74 -14.85
CA LYS A 16 6.00 1.16 -16.00
C LYS A 16 7.10 0.15 -16.30
N MET A 17 6.95 -0.50 -17.45
CA MET A 17 8.00 -1.26 -18.10
C MET A 17 8.97 -0.30 -18.80
N LEU A 18 10.27 -0.56 -18.65
CA LEU A 18 11.31 0.20 -19.34
C LEU A 18 11.39 -0.19 -20.83
N PRO A 19 11.90 0.70 -21.72
CA PRO A 19 11.75 0.54 -23.17
C PRO A 19 12.34 -0.74 -23.77
N GLY A 20 13.39 -1.30 -23.16
CA GLY A 20 14.05 -2.54 -23.56
C GLY A 20 13.66 -3.76 -22.73
N TYR A 21 12.56 -3.68 -21.97
CA TYR A 21 12.10 -4.73 -21.05
C TYR A 21 13.11 -5.10 -19.94
N GLU A 22 14.06 -4.21 -19.68
CA GLU A 22 15.13 -4.42 -18.71
C GLU A 22 14.63 -4.38 -17.26
N ASN A 23 13.48 -3.73 -17.01
CA ASN A 23 12.86 -3.70 -15.69
C ASN A 23 11.35 -3.39 -15.75
N LEU A 24 10.65 -3.79 -14.69
CA LEU A 24 9.26 -3.44 -14.41
C LEU A 24 9.20 -2.66 -13.10
N LEU A 25 8.92 -1.36 -13.20
CA LEU A 25 8.78 -0.48 -12.05
C LEU A 25 7.31 -0.34 -11.69
N PHE A 26 7.02 -0.22 -10.40
CA PHE A 26 5.68 0.04 -9.90
C PHE A 26 5.73 1.00 -8.71
N ALA A 27 4.76 1.92 -8.65
CA ALA A 27 4.67 2.95 -7.63
C ALA A 27 3.20 3.23 -7.28
N HIS A 28 2.99 3.62 -6.03
CA HIS A 28 1.69 4.04 -5.50
C HIS A 28 1.85 5.32 -4.67
N SER A 29 0.90 6.24 -4.80
CA SER A 29 0.88 7.53 -4.09
C SER A 29 -0.49 7.77 -3.49
N SER A 30 -0.55 7.63 -2.17
CA SER A 30 -1.78 7.61 -1.39
C SER A 30 -2.34 9.01 -1.18
N TRP A 31 -3.65 9.16 -1.37
CA TRP A 31 -4.36 10.42 -1.16
C TRP A 31 -5.31 10.24 0.01
N TYR A 32 -5.08 10.97 1.10
CA TYR A 32 -5.94 10.89 2.28
C TYR A 32 -5.82 12.17 3.12
N THR A 33 -6.63 12.27 4.18
CA THR A 33 -6.51 13.40 5.11
C THR A 33 -5.10 13.50 5.70
N TYR A 34 -4.56 14.70 5.81
CA TYR A 34 -3.24 14.90 6.43
C TYR A 34 -3.21 14.45 7.90
N ALA A 35 -4.34 14.37 8.59
CA ALA A 35 -4.41 13.79 9.93
C ALA A 35 -3.95 12.32 9.98
N ALA A 36 -3.93 11.63 8.84
CA ALA A 36 -3.46 10.26 8.74
C ALA A 36 -1.95 10.11 8.51
N THR A 37 -1.14 11.18 8.44
CA THR A 37 0.28 11.06 8.10
C THR A 37 1.16 10.47 9.22
N MET A 38 0.59 9.88 10.26
CA MET A 38 1.32 9.02 11.20
C MET A 38 1.57 7.67 10.54
N ARG A 39 2.78 7.49 9.99
CA ARG A 39 3.11 6.34 9.13
C ARG A 39 3.93 5.29 9.87
N ILE A 40 3.70 4.02 9.51
CA ILE A 40 4.57 2.89 9.86
C ILE A 40 4.74 2.02 8.62
N TYR A 41 5.96 1.80 8.16
CA TYR A 41 6.24 0.74 7.19
C TYR A 41 6.43 -0.58 7.95
N LYS A 42 5.72 -1.62 7.54
CA LYS A 42 5.66 -2.89 8.29
C LYS A 42 6.32 -4.01 7.51
N HIS A 43 7.02 -4.87 8.23
CA HIS A 43 7.56 -6.14 7.75
C HIS A 43 7.00 -7.23 8.64
N TRP A 44 6.26 -8.15 8.06
CA TRP A 44 5.76 -9.33 8.73
C TRP A 44 6.45 -10.57 8.18
N ASP A 45 6.83 -11.44 9.09
CA ASP A 45 7.36 -12.77 8.82
C ASP A 45 6.66 -13.73 9.76
N PHE A 46 5.53 -14.26 9.32
CA PHE A 46 4.74 -15.21 10.08
C PHE A 46 5.03 -16.63 9.61
N LEU A 47 5.24 -17.53 10.59
CA LEU A 47 5.37 -18.96 10.36
C LEU A 47 3.98 -19.57 10.18
N ILE A 48 3.39 -19.39 9.00
CA ILE A 48 2.11 -19.99 8.62
C ILE A 48 2.37 -21.34 7.93
N SER A 49 1.84 -22.41 8.51
CA SER A 49 1.92 -23.77 7.95
C SER A 49 0.54 -24.23 7.47
N ASP A 50 0.04 -23.57 6.44
CA ASP A 50 -1.20 -23.91 5.75
C ASP A 50 -0.92 -24.08 4.25
N PRO A 51 -1.24 -25.25 3.64
CA PRO A 51 -0.98 -25.49 2.22
C PRO A 51 -1.73 -24.54 1.27
N ASN A 52 -2.78 -23.84 1.74
CA ASN A 52 -3.52 -22.88 0.93
C ASN A 52 -3.02 -21.44 1.04
N THR A 53 -2.02 -21.19 1.90
CA THR A 53 -1.44 -19.86 2.10
C THR A 53 -0.12 -19.72 1.33
N ALA A 54 -0.07 -18.82 0.35
CA ALA A 54 1.10 -18.67 -0.54
C ALA A 54 2.33 -18.06 0.15
N THR A 55 2.13 -17.14 1.10
CA THR A 55 3.21 -16.51 1.86
C THR A 55 2.73 -16.05 3.23
N GLY A 56 3.58 -16.23 4.25
CA GLY A 56 3.44 -15.57 5.56
C GLY A 56 4.31 -14.32 5.68
N LYS A 57 5.02 -13.94 4.62
CA LYS A 57 5.93 -12.80 4.56
C LYS A 57 5.34 -11.70 3.71
N LEU A 58 5.38 -10.48 4.24
CA LEU A 58 4.99 -9.28 3.50
C LEU A 58 5.59 -8.02 4.11
N SER A 59 5.89 -7.06 3.24
CA SER A 59 6.36 -5.73 3.56
C SER A 59 5.44 -4.69 2.92
N PHE A 60 4.94 -3.73 3.68
CA PHE A 60 3.89 -2.82 3.19
C PHE A 60 3.84 -1.48 3.92
N SER A 61 3.38 -0.44 3.22
CA SER A 61 3.09 0.86 3.82
C SER A 61 1.86 0.77 4.73
N SER A 62 1.86 1.37 5.91
CA SER A 62 0.73 1.25 6.85
C SER A 62 0.67 2.42 7.87
N TYR A 63 -0.14 2.22 8.90
CA TYR A 63 -0.51 3.18 9.94
C TYR A 63 -0.49 2.48 11.33
N PRO A 64 -0.30 3.21 12.45
CA PRO A 64 -0.43 2.65 13.79
C PRO A 64 -1.77 1.93 14.00
N GLY A 65 -1.75 0.73 14.56
CA GLY A 65 -2.96 -0.08 14.83
C GLY A 65 -3.58 -0.79 13.62
N PHE A 66 -3.16 -0.50 12.40
CA PHE A 66 -3.72 -1.13 11.21
C PHE A 66 -3.09 -2.51 10.96
N LEU A 67 -3.90 -3.55 10.76
CA LEU A 67 -3.41 -4.87 10.35
C LEU A 67 -3.38 -5.03 8.82
N VAL A 68 -3.44 -3.91 8.10
CA VAL A 68 -3.49 -3.80 6.64
C VAL A 68 -2.78 -2.52 6.21
N SER A 69 -2.61 -2.32 4.90
CA SER A 69 -1.93 -1.14 4.35
C SER A 69 -2.78 0.12 4.36
N LEU A 70 -4.08 0.02 4.01
CA LEU A 70 -4.99 1.14 3.68
C LEU A 70 -4.58 1.93 2.42
N ASP A 71 -3.29 2.20 2.26
CA ASP A 71 -2.71 2.71 1.00
C ASP A 71 -2.78 1.67 -0.11
N ASP A 72 -2.51 0.42 0.27
CA ASP A 72 -2.35 -0.76 -0.56
C ASP A 72 -1.11 -0.73 -1.47
N PHE A 73 0.05 -0.85 -0.82
CA PHE A 73 1.34 -1.16 -1.44
C PHE A 73 2.01 -2.30 -0.67
N TYR A 74 2.08 -3.50 -1.28
CA TYR A 74 2.59 -4.72 -0.66
C TYR A 74 3.71 -5.35 -1.50
N LEU A 75 4.72 -5.85 -0.80
CA LEU A 75 5.83 -6.64 -1.32
C LEU A 75 5.87 -7.96 -0.54
N PRO A 76 5.63 -9.12 -1.16
CA PRO A 76 5.73 -10.42 -0.48
C PRO A 76 7.17 -10.77 -0.07
#